data_AF-A0A9D2QHZ4-F1
#
_entry.id   AF-A0A9D2QHZ4-F1
#
_cell.length_a   1.000
_cell.length_b   1.000
_cell.length_c   1.000
_cell.angle_alpha   90.00
_cell.angle_beta   90.00
_cell.angle_gamma   90.00
#
_symmetry.space_group_name_H-M   'P 1'
#
loop_
_entity.id
_entity.type
_entity.pdbx_description
1 polymer ?
#
loop_
_entity_poly.entity_id
_entity_poly.type
_entity_poly.pdbx_seq_one_letter_code
_entity_poly.pdbx_strand_id
1 'polypeptide(L)'
;MPVFISLIGGILLSGIWFGLSMAVETLSGRFFPKLGRIGQSVLTVVVPAVIPAGIIMVLSGRTMFHISNIADWKSWLTILVTVFLVCLMIMNRPVKRIESGKDLFASGIDGVLMEIPQRLMMQTFLWYILDCLEAENGGYLAILLTALVWCVGIVIQGMIAKNTGHGMVVELAASFVFSIGTGYVLFHTELIIFTMAAHFLERIAGYRIRVFRQERKNVE
;
A
#
# COMPACT_ATOMS: atom_id res chain seq x y z
N MET A 1 -25.28 -4.71 -6.21
CA MET A 1 -24.56 -5.32 -7.35
C MET A 1 -23.23 -4.61 -7.68
N PRO A 2 -23.15 -3.26 -7.75
CA PRO A 2 -21.92 -2.55 -8.14
C PRO A 2 -20.70 -2.85 -7.28
N VAL A 3 -20.89 -2.89 -5.95
CA VAL A 3 -19.83 -3.19 -4.97
C VAL A 3 -19.19 -4.56 -5.21
N PHE A 4 -20.01 -5.58 -5.49
CA PHE A 4 -19.54 -6.95 -5.69
C PHE A 4 -18.74 -7.10 -6.98
N ILE A 5 -19.24 -6.53 -8.09
CA ILE A 5 -18.53 -6.53 -9.38
C ILE A 5 -17.19 -5.80 -9.24
N SER A 6 -17.19 -4.65 -8.58
CA SER A 6 -15.99 -3.84 -8.35
C SER A 6 -14.96 -4.59 -7.50
N LEU A 7 -15.40 -5.25 -6.42
CA LEU A 7 -14.52 -6.05 -5.57
C LEU A 7 -13.85 -7.21 -6.34
N ILE A 8 -14.63 -7.96 -7.12
CA ILE A 8 -14.08 -9.04 -7.97
C ILE A 8 -13.09 -8.47 -8.97
N GLY A 9 -13.45 -7.38 -9.66
CA GLY A 9 -12.55 -6.71 -10.60
C GLY A 9 -11.24 -6.28 -9.93
N GLY A 10 -11.30 -5.72 -8.73
CA GLY A 10 -10.12 -5.32 -7.96
C GLY A 10 -9.24 -6.50 -7.57
N ILE A 11 -9.84 -7.62 -7.12
CA ILE A 11 -9.09 -8.85 -6.80
C ILE A 11 -8.40 -9.40 -8.05
N LEU A 12 -9.09 -9.42 -9.20
CA LEU A 12 -8.52 -9.89 -10.46
C LEU A 12 -7.36 -9.00 -10.93
N LEU A 13 -7.54 -7.67 -10.90
CA LEU A 13 -6.49 -6.73 -11.27
C LEU A 13 -5.27 -6.86 -10.33
N SER A 14 -5.50 -7.00 -9.03
CA SER A 14 -4.43 -7.25 -8.06
C SER A 14 -3.70 -8.56 -8.34
N GLY A 15 -4.42 -9.61 -8.71
CA GLY A 15 -3.84 -10.91 -9.07
C GLY A 15 -2.98 -10.83 -10.33
N ILE A 16 -3.45 -10.12 -11.37
CA ILE A 16 -2.68 -9.86 -12.60
C ILE A 16 -1.41 -9.09 -12.27
N TRP A 17 -1.52 -8.00 -11.50
CA TRP A 17 -0.37 -7.20 -11.09
C TRP A 17 0.64 -8.03 -10.29
N PHE A 18 0.18 -8.84 -9.33
CA PHE A 18 1.06 -9.69 -8.53
C PHE A 18 1.77 -10.75 -9.38
N GLY A 19 1.04 -11.43 -10.28
CA GLY A 19 1.62 -12.39 -11.21
C GLY A 19 2.66 -11.78 -12.14
N LEU A 20 2.39 -10.59 -12.68
CA LEU A 20 3.37 -9.82 -13.48
C LEU A 20 4.59 -9.43 -12.66
N SER A 21 4.39 -8.99 -11.41
CA SER A 21 5.48 -8.62 -10.51
C SER A 21 6.42 -9.80 -10.26
N MET A 22 5.89 -10.99 -10.03
CA MET A 22 6.69 -12.22 -9.88
C MET A 22 7.43 -12.62 -11.17
N ALA A 23 6.78 -12.47 -12.32
CA ALA A 23 7.41 -12.76 -13.61
C ALA A 23 8.59 -11.80 -13.87
N VAL A 24 8.39 -10.50 -13.60
CA VAL A 24 9.44 -9.48 -13.73
C VAL A 24 10.55 -9.71 -12.70
N GLU A 25 10.24 -10.08 -11.48
CA GLU A 25 11.23 -10.47 -10.47
C GLU A 25 12.12 -11.61 -10.97
N THR A 26 11.50 -12.67 -11.51
CA THR A 26 12.22 -13.83 -12.08
C THR A 26 13.14 -13.41 -13.25
N LEU A 27 12.64 -12.56 -14.15
CA LEU A 27 13.43 -12.07 -15.30
C LEU A 27 14.55 -11.13 -14.86
N SER A 28 14.28 -10.21 -13.93
CA SER A 28 15.24 -9.24 -13.43
C SER A 28 16.38 -9.90 -12.65
N GLY A 29 16.11 -10.97 -11.90
CA GLY A 29 17.15 -11.77 -11.26
C GLY A 29 18.12 -12.40 -12.27
N ARG A 30 17.63 -12.70 -13.47
CA ARG A 30 18.44 -13.26 -14.57
C ARG A 30 19.22 -12.20 -15.35
N PHE A 31 18.59 -11.06 -15.66
CA PHE A 31 19.16 -10.05 -16.56
C PHE A 31 19.84 -8.87 -15.83
N PHE A 32 19.42 -8.56 -14.60
CA PHE A 32 19.90 -7.43 -13.81
C PHE A 32 20.28 -7.82 -12.37
N PRO A 33 21.17 -8.83 -12.16
CA PRO A 33 21.48 -9.36 -10.84
C PRO A 33 22.19 -8.37 -9.90
N LYS A 34 22.78 -7.29 -10.44
CA LYS A 34 23.49 -6.25 -9.67
C LYS A 34 22.61 -5.03 -9.35
N LEU A 35 21.33 -5.08 -9.69
CA LEU A 35 20.43 -3.96 -9.42
C LEU A 35 20.22 -3.86 -7.91
N GLY A 36 20.46 -2.67 -7.34
CA GLY A 36 20.26 -2.42 -5.92
C GLY A 36 18.79 -2.58 -5.53
N ARG A 37 18.51 -2.77 -4.23
CA ARG A 37 17.15 -3.02 -3.70
C ARG A 37 16.08 -2.07 -4.25
N ILE A 38 16.33 -0.76 -4.23
CA ILE A 38 15.38 0.24 -4.74
C ILE A 38 15.13 0.05 -6.24
N GLY A 39 16.18 -0.20 -7.02
CA GLY A 39 16.04 -0.46 -8.46
C GLY A 39 15.23 -1.72 -8.74
N GLN A 40 15.43 -2.77 -7.92
CA GLN A 40 14.61 -3.98 -7.99
C GLN A 40 13.14 -3.69 -7.68
N SER A 41 12.85 -2.97 -6.60
CA SER A 41 11.48 -2.58 -6.25
C SER A 41 10.81 -1.76 -7.34
N VAL A 42 11.52 -0.82 -7.99
CA VAL A 42 10.96 -0.08 -9.14
C VAL A 42 10.61 -1.04 -10.28
N LEU A 43 11.50 -1.96 -10.62
CA LEU A 43 11.29 -2.87 -11.72
C LEU A 43 10.15 -3.87 -11.44
N THR A 44 10.06 -4.42 -10.22
CA THR A 44 9.10 -5.48 -9.88
C THR A 44 7.75 -4.95 -9.42
N VAL A 45 7.69 -3.81 -8.73
CA VAL A 45 6.43 -3.27 -8.16
C VAL A 45 5.83 -2.22 -9.09
N VAL A 46 6.66 -1.29 -9.57
CA VAL A 46 6.18 -0.08 -10.25
C VAL A 46 5.93 -0.33 -11.73
N VAL A 47 6.89 -0.92 -12.46
CA VAL A 47 6.74 -1.16 -13.90
C VAL A 47 5.45 -1.93 -14.24
N PRO A 48 5.09 -3.02 -13.53
CA PRO A 48 3.83 -3.73 -13.80
C PRO A 48 2.57 -2.90 -13.50
N ALA A 49 2.67 -1.90 -12.62
CA ALA A 49 1.55 -1.06 -12.20
C ALA A 49 1.37 0.21 -13.05
N VAL A 50 2.45 0.75 -13.63
CA VAL A 50 2.43 2.05 -14.33
C VAL A 50 1.53 2.01 -15.56
N ILE A 51 1.60 0.95 -16.38
CA ILE A 51 0.78 0.84 -17.60
C ILE A 51 -0.72 0.81 -17.24
N PRO A 52 -1.21 -0.10 -16.37
CA PRO A 52 -2.62 -0.09 -16.01
C PRO A 52 -3.02 1.21 -15.30
N ALA A 53 -2.19 1.75 -14.39
CA ALA A 53 -2.46 3.03 -13.74
C ALA A 53 -2.65 4.16 -14.77
N GLY A 54 -1.76 4.29 -15.74
CA GLY A 54 -1.85 5.32 -16.78
C GLY A 54 -3.13 5.21 -17.61
N ILE A 55 -3.51 3.99 -18.02
CA ILE A 55 -4.76 3.74 -18.75
C ILE A 55 -5.97 4.15 -17.89
N ILE A 56 -6.01 3.70 -16.64
CA ILE A 56 -7.11 3.98 -15.71
C ILE A 56 -7.23 5.48 -15.42
N MET A 57 -6.11 6.19 -15.25
CA MET A 57 -6.10 7.62 -15.00
C MET A 57 -6.63 8.41 -16.22
N VAL A 58 -6.27 7.99 -17.43
CA VAL A 58 -6.83 8.59 -18.67
C VAL A 58 -8.33 8.34 -18.77
N LEU A 59 -8.79 7.11 -18.51
CA LEU A 59 -10.20 6.74 -18.60
C LEU A 59 -11.06 7.42 -17.52
N SER A 60 -10.53 7.54 -16.30
CA SER A 60 -11.24 8.17 -15.17
C SER A 60 -11.18 9.70 -15.18
N GLY A 61 -10.27 10.29 -15.95
CA GLY A 61 -10.00 11.74 -15.92
C GLY A 61 -9.36 12.23 -14.62
N ARG A 62 -8.85 11.33 -13.76
CA ARG A 62 -8.27 11.66 -12.44
C ARG A 62 -6.76 11.53 -12.47
N THR A 63 -6.05 12.61 -12.16
CA THR A 63 -4.58 12.64 -12.24
C THR A 63 -3.89 12.38 -10.91
N MET A 64 -4.56 12.49 -9.75
CA MET A 64 -3.96 12.23 -8.42
C MET A 64 -2.65 12.98 -8.13
N PHE A 65 -2.43 14.11 -8.82
CA PHE A 65 -1.23 14.96 -8.72
C PHE A 65 -1.57 16.44 -8.45
N HIS A 66 -2.64 16.72 -7.70
CA HIS A 66 -3.05 18.09 -7.38
C HIS A 66 -2.13 18.73 -6.32
N ILE A 67 -0.96 19.21 -6.75
CA ILE A 67 0.09 19.78 -5.88
C ILE A 67 -0.41 20.98 -5.05
N SER A 68 -1.42 21.71 -5.53
CA SER A 68 -2.06 22.81 -4.78
C SER A 68 -2.52 22.40 -3.38
N ASN A 69 -2.87 21.12 -3.20
CA ASN A 69 -3.42 20.59 -1.96
C ASN A 69 -2.34 20.18 -0.94
N ILE A 70 -1.04 20.33 -1.27
CA ILE A 70 0.06 19.95 -0.37
C ILE A 70 0.07 20.72 0.96
N ALA A 71 -0.47 21.94 0.96
CA ALA A 71 -0.55 22.79 2.15
C ALA A 71 -1.74 22.45 3.06
N ASP A 72 -2.58 21.47 2.71
CA ASP A 72 -3.71 21.07 3.56
C ASP A 72 -3.24 20.36 4.84
N TRP A 73 -3.19 21.12 5.93
CA TRP A 73 -2.76 20.63 7.24
C TRP A 73 -3.69 19.54 7.80
N LYS A 74 -4.98 19.53 7.44
CA LYS A 74 -5.93 18.51 7.91
C LYS A 74 -5.58 17.13 7.34
N SER A 75 -5.17 17.09 6.08
CA SER A 75 -4.68 15.88 5.42
C SER A 75 -3.37 15.36 6.04
N TRP A 76 -2.43 16.27 6.35
CA TRP A 76 -1.21 15.90 7.09
C TRP A 76 -1.52 15.32 8.47
N LEU A 77 -2.41 15.96 9.24
CA LEU A 77 -2.84 15.46 10.55
C LEU A 77 -3.50 14.09 10.43
N THR A 78 -4.37 13.89 9.44
CA THR A 78 -5.06 12.60 9.22
C THR A 78 -4.06 11.47 8.95
N ILE A 79 -3.01 11.73 8.16
CA ILE A 79 -1.93 10.77 7.94
C ILE A 79 -1.15 10.49 9.21
N LEU A 80 -0.78 11.51 9.97
CA LEU A 80 -0.02 11.31 11.22
C LEU A 80 -0.81 10.45 12.20
N VAL A 81 -2.12 10.71 12.36
CA VAL A 81 -3.01 9.91 13.19
C VAL A 81 -3.09 8.48 12.66
N THR A 82 -3.27 8.29 11.35
CA THR A 82 -3.33 6.96 10.72
C THR A 82 -2.05 6.16 10.99
N VAL A 83 -0.88 6.75 10.72
CA VAL A 83 0.43 6.12 10.95
C VAL A 83 0.62 5.80 12.42
N PHE A 84 0.25 6.71 13.32
CA PHE A 84 0.34 6.48 14.77
C PHE A 84 -0.51 5.28 15.21
N LEU A 85 -1.78 5.23 14.80
CA LEU A 85 -2.68 4.11 15.13
C LEU A 85 -2.14 2.78 14.63
N VAL A 86 -1.66 2.74 13.38
CA VAL A 86 -1.07 1.55 12.78
C VAL A 86 0.18 1.11 13.55
N CYS A 87 1.06 2.06 13.90
CA CYS A 87 2.23 1.79 14.73
C CYS A 87 1.86 1.20 16.10
N LEU A 88 0.79 1.68 16.75
CA LEU A 88 0.29 1.12 17.99
C LEU A 88 -0.19 -0.32 17.81
N MET A 89 -0.91 -0.62 16.72
CA MET A 89 -1.41 -1.96 16.45
C MET A 89 -0.27 -2.98 16.25
N ILE A 90 0.81 -2.58 15.56
CA ILE A 90 1.92 -3.48 15.24
C ILE A 90 3.04 -3.49 16.28
N MET A 91 3.01 -2.64 17.32
CA MET A 91 4.16 -2.44 18.23
C MET A 91 4.63 -3.71 18.95
N ASN A 92 3.73 -4.66 19.17
CA ASN A 92 4.03 -5.93 19.85
C ASN A 92 4.44 -7.05 18.89
N ARG A 93 4.38 -6.82 17.56
CA ARG A 93 4.84 -7.84 16.62
C ARG A 93 6.36 -7.92 16.64
N PRO A 94 6.92 -9.15 16.58
CA PRO A 94 8.34 -9.30 16.40
C PRO A 94 8.75 -8.67 15.08
N VAL A 95 9.89 -7.98 15.08
CA VAL A 95 10.53 -7.45 13.87
C VAL A 95 11.93 -8.03 13.75
N LYS A 96 12.34 -8.36 12.53
CA LYS A 96 13.74 -8.72 12.25
C LYS A 96 14.58 -7.44 12.29
N ARG A 97 15.73 -7.50 12.96
CA ARG A 97 16.62 -6.35 13.04
C ARG A 97 17.19 -6.08 11.64
N ILE A 98 17.07 -4.83 11.20
CA ILE A 98 17.67 -4.35 9.96
C ILE A 98 19.08 -3.88 10.31
N GLU A 99 20.07 -4.41 9.59
CA GLU A 99 21.48 -4.25 9.90
C GLU A 99 22.02 -2.85 9.59
N SER A 100 21.41 -2.15 8.62
CA SER A 100 21.88 -0.84 8.15
C SER A 100 20.76 0.20 8.05
N GLY A 101 21.11 1.45 8.34
CA GLY A 101 20.23 2.60 8.10
C GLY A 101 19.86 2.74 6.62
N LYS A 102 20.72 2.31 5.69
CA LYS A 102 20.43 2.31 4.24
C LYS A 102 19.31 1.31 3.90
N ASP A 103 19.32 0.13 4.52
CA ASP A 103 18.28 -0.88 4.30
C ASP A 103 16.94 -0.49 4.92
N LEU A 104 16.98 0.23 6.04
CA LEU A 104 15.78 0.82 6.64
C LEU A 104 15.21 1.91 5.73
N PHE A 105 16.05 2.79 5.19
CA PHE A 105 15.63 3.80 4.22
C PHE A 105 15.05 3.15 2.96
N ALA A 106 15.72 2.14 2.40
CA ALA A 106 15.20 1.38 1.26
C ALA A 106 13.85 0.74 1.57
N SER A 107 13.63 0.22 2.78
CA SER A 107 12.32 -0.27 3.21
C SER A 107 11.24 0.82 3.27
N GLY A 108 11.61 2.06 3.60
CA GLY A 108 10.70 3.19 3.52
C GLY A 108 10.35 3.52 2.06
N ILE A 109 11.34 3.50 1.17
CA ILE A 109 11.13 3.68 -0.28
C ILE A 109 10.25 2.57 -0.86
N ASP A 110 10.42 1.32 -0.44
CA ASP A 110 9.53 0.23 -0.85
C ASP A 110 8.07 0.56 -0.52
N GLY A 111 7.80 1.14 0.66
CA GLY A 111 6.48 1.64 1.03
C GLY A 111 5.97 2.75 0.11
N VAL A 112 6.81 3.73 -0.22
CA VAL A 112 6.48 4.80 -1.19
C VAL A 112 6.08 4.22 -2.54
N LEU A 113 6.86 3.26 -3.05
CA LEU A 113 6.62 2.66 -4.36
C LEU A 113 5.35 1.81 -4.38
N MET A 114 5.01 1.16 -3.27
CA MET A 114 3.76 0.38 -3.12
C MET A 114 2.49 1.22 -3.23
N GLU A 115 2.56 2.53 -2.97
CA GLU A 115 1.40 3.42 -3.17
C GLU A 115 1.02 3.55 -4.66
N ILE A 116 1.92 3.27 -5.60
CA ILE A 116 1.61 3.31 -7.04
C ILE A 116 0.55 2.23 -7.40
N PRO A 117 0.81 0.92 -7.20
CA PRO A 117 -0.22 -0.09 -7.43
C PRO A 117 -1.42 0.06 -6.48
N GLN A 118 -1.20 0.44 -5.23
CA GLN A 118 -2.28 0.53 -4.24
C GLN A 118 -3.24 1.69 -4.48
N ARG A 119 -2.75 2.84 -4.96
CA ARG A 119 -3.55 4.05 -5.11
C ARG A 119 -3.79 4.45 -6.54
N LEU A 120 -2.72 4.65 -7.32
CA LEU A 120 -2.84 5.12 -8.71
C LEU A 120 -3.44 4.06 -9.62
N MET A 121 -3.24 2.78 -9.33
CA MET A 121 -3.86 1.69 -10.07
C MET A 121 -5.16 1.22 -9.40
N MET A 122 -5.10 0.73 -8.16
CA MET A 122 -6.25 0.01 -7.58
C MET A 122 -7.39 0.93 -7.14
N GLN A 123 -7.11 1.99 -6.37
CA GLN A 123 -8.17 2.86 -5.85
C GLN A 123 -8.87 3.66 -6.96
N THR A 124 -8.10 4.19 -7.91
CA THR A 124 -8.62 4.85 -9.12
C THR A 124 -9.46 3.91 -9.98
N PHE A 125 -9.03 2.67 -10.16
CA PHE A 125 -9.77 1.65 -10.91
C PHE A 125 -11.11 1.32 -10.27
N LEU A 126 -11.10 1.05 -8.97
CA LEU A 126 -12.32 0.76 -8.22
C LEU A 126 -13.28 1.93 -8.25
N TRP A 127 -12.76 3.16 -8.11
CA TRP A 127 -13.57 4.36 -8.24
C TRP A 127 -14.17 4.47 -9.64
N TYR A 128 -13.38 4.31 -10.69
CA TYR A 128 -13.85 4.36 -12.07
C TYR A 128 -14.96 3.34 -12.35
N ILE A 129 -14.80 2.09 -11.94
CA ILE A 129 -15.84 1.07 -12.13
C ILE A 129 -17.12 1.43 -11.37
N LEU A 130 -16.99 1.92 -10.13
CA LEU A 130 -18.15 2.32 -9.34
C LEU A 130 -18.88 3.51 -9.96
N ASP A 131 -18.15 4.47 -10.53
CA ASP A 131 -18.71 5.59 -11.29
C ASP A 131 -19.44 5.07 -12.55
N CYS A 132 -18.85 4.13 -13.30
CA CYS A 132 -19.49 3.50 -14.48
C CYS A 132 -20.74 2.70 -14.15
N LEU A 133 -20.84 2.17 -12.92
CA LEU A 133 -21.98 1.40 -12.44
C LEU A 133 -22.99 2.26 -11.68
N GLU A 134 -22.84 3.59 -11.73
CA GLU A 134 -23.71 4.58 -11.09
C GLU A 134 -23.91 4.31 -9.58
N ALA A 135 -22.86 3.83 -8.91
CA ALA A 135 -22.92 3.53 -7.48
C ALA A 135 -22.92 4.83 -6.66
N GLU A 136 -23.90 5.00 -5.78
CA GLU A 136 -23.88 6.08 -4.81
C GLU A 136 -22.61 6.01 -3.94
N ASN A 137 -21.97 7.16 -3.73
CA ASN A 137 -20.75 7.28 -2.94
C ASN A 137 -19.56 6.46 -3.48
N GLY A 138 -19.44 6.33 -4.80
CA GLY A 138 -18.38 5.56 -5.48
C GLY A 138 -16.96 5.78 -4.94
N GLY A 139 -16.58 7.02 -4.65
CA GLY A 139 -15.26 7.33 -4.07
C GLY A 139 -15.03 6.74 -2.67
N TYR A 140 -16.02 6.84 -1.78
CA TYR A 140 -15.92 6.26 -0.43
C TYR A 140 -15.93 4.73 -0.47
N LEU A 141 -16.74 4.15 -1.36
CA LEU A 141 -16.75 2.71 -1.60
C LEU A 141 -15.40 2.24 -2.18
N ALA A 142 -14.78 3.00 -3.08
CA ALA A 142 -13.45 2.67 -3.62
C ALA A 142 -12.37 2.61 -2.53
N ILE A 143 -12.41 3.50 -1.53
CA ILE A 143 -11.50 3.46 -0.38
C ILE A 143 -11.66 2.13 0.38
N LEU A 144 -12.91 1.78 0.72
CA LEU A 144 -13.22 0.53 1.44
C LEU A 144 -12.80 -0.69 0.63
N LEU A 145 -13.18 -0.75 -0.64
CA LEU A 145 -12.86 -1.87 -1.53
C LEU A 145 -11.35 -2.02 -1.74
N THR A 146 -10.61 -0.92 -1.84
CA THR A 146 -9.14 -0.95 -1.94
C THR A 146 -8.54 -1.62 -0.70
N ALA A 147 -9.00 -1.25 0.50
CA ALA A 147 -8.54 -1.88 1.74
C ALA A 147 -8.83 -3.39 1.76
N LEU A 148 -10.02 -3.80 1.29
CA LEU A 148 -10.40 -5.21 1.22
C LEU A 148 -9.57 -6.00 0.21
N VAL A 149 -9.31 -5.45 -0.99
CA VAL A 149 -8.47 -6.09 -2.01
C VAL A 149 -7.07 -6.37 -1.46
N TRP A 150 -6.46 -5.39 -0.79
CA TRP A 150 -5.13 -5.58 -0.19
C TRP A 150 -5.14 -6.57 0.98
N CYS A 151 -6.20 -6.60 1.78
CA CYS A 151 -6.36 -7.62 2.82
C CYS A 151 -6.45 -9.04 2.23
N VAL A 152 -7.19 -9.21 1.12
CA VAL A 152 -7.23 -10.48 0.39
C VAL A 152 -5.84 -10.87 -0.10
N GLY A 153 -5.08 -9.91 -0.63
CA GLY A 153 -3.68 -10.11 -1.02
C GLY A 153 -2.81 -10.63 0.12
N ILE A 154 -2.90 -10.02 1.31
CA ILE A 154 -2.17 -10.46 2.52
C ILE A 154 -2.57 -11.88 2.93
N VAL A 155 -3.86 -12.22 2.90
CA VAL A 155 -4.34 -13.58 3.20
C VAL A 155 -3.73 -14.59 2.22
N ILE A 156 -3.79 -14.32 0.91
CA ILE A 156 -3.26 -15.20 -0.12
C ILE A 156 -1.74 -15.39 0.04
N GLN A 157 -1.00 -14.29 0.23
CA GLN A 157 0.45 -14.34 0.46
C GLN A 157 0.79 -15.12 1.74
N GLY A 158 0.03 -14.91 2.82
CA GLY A 158 0.16 -15.65 4.07
C GLY A 158 -0.09 -17.15 3.90
N MET A 159 -1.08 -17.53 3.09
CA MET A 159 -1.36 -18.93 2.75
C MET A 159 -0.20 -19.56 1.94
N ILE A 160 0.31 -18.86 0.92
CA ILE A 160 1.45 -19.32 0.10
C ILE A 160 2.69 -19.50 0.97
N ALA A 161 2.96 -18.56 1.88
CA ALA A 161 4.10 -18.58 2.79
C ALA A 161 3.90 -19.50 4.01
N LYS A 162 2.74 -20.16 4.15
CA LYS A 162 2.35 -20.96 5.32
C LYS A 162 2.48 -20.21 6.65
N ASN A 163 2.22 -18.91 6.65
CA ASN A 163 2.33 -18.03 7.81
C ASN A 163 0.93 -17.56 8.27
N THR A 164 0.08 -18.51 8.64
CA THR A 164 -1.30 -18.25 9.09
C THR A 164 -1.38 -18.32 10.62
N GLY A 165 -1.86 -17.25 11.26
CA GLY A 165 -1.97 -17.20 12.73
C GLY A 165 -2.33 -15.81 13.25
N HIS A 166 -2.28 -15.61 14.57
CA HIS A 166 -2.62 -14.33 15.22
C HIS A 166 -1.83 -13.13 14.64
N GLY A 167 -0.58 -13.36 14.24
CA GLY A 167 0.23 -12.34 13.59
C GLY A 167 -0.37 -11.82 12.28
N MET A 168 -1.04 -12.67 11.51
CA MET A 168 -1.73 -12.31 10.26
C MET A 168 -2.96 -11.45 10.54
N VAL A 169 -3.71 -11.72 11.62
CA VAL A 169 -4.90 -10.91 11.99
C VAL A 169 -4.49 -9.47 12.31
N VAL A 170 -3.42 -9.29 13.08
CA VAL A 170 -2.87 -7.95 13.40
C VAL A 170 -2.41 -7.24 12.13
N GLU A 171 -1.78 -7.96 11.20
CA GLU A 171 -1.32 -7.43 9.92
C GLU A 171 -2.46 -7.01 8.99
N LEU A 172 -3.55 -7.78 8.97
CA LEU A 172 -4.78 -7.43 8.24
C LEU A 172 -5.42 -6.18 8.84
N ALA A 173 -5.58 -6.14 10.16
CA ALA A 173 -6.19 -4.99 10.83
C ALA A 173 -5.36 -3.72 10.62
N ALA A 174 -4.03 -3.80 10.77
CA ALA A 174 -3.11 -2.69 10.54
C ALA A 174 -3.16 -2.21 9.09
N SER A 175 -3.09 -3.14 8.13
CA SER A 175 -3.17 -2.81 6.69
C SER A 175 -4.51 -2.24 6.28
N PHE A 176 -5.61 -2.72 6.87
CA PHE A 176 -6.95 -2.19 6.65
C PHE A 176 -7.05 -0.75 7.14
N VAL A 177 -6.68 -0.48 8.40
CA VAL A 177 -6.70 0.88 8.98
C VAL A 177 -5.80 1.83 8.21
N PHE A 178 -4.57 1.40 7.90
CA PHE A 178 -3.65 2.17 7.07
C PHE A 178 -4.26 2.51 5.71
N SER A 179 -4.91 1.52 5.09
CA SER A 179 -5.44 1.68 3.75
C SER A 179 -6.64 2.62 3.70
N ILE A 180 -7.53 2.56 4.70
CA ILE A 180 -8.67 3.48 4.83
C ILE A 180 -8.17 4.92 5.04
N GLY A 181 -7.25 5.14 5.98
CA GLY A 181 -6.79 6.49 6.32
C GLY A 181 -6.07 7.18 5.16
N THR A 182 -5.14 6.49 4.51
CA THR A 182 -4.44 7.02 3.33
C THR A 182 -5.35 7.15 2.11
N GLY A 183 -6.26 6.21 1.91
CA GLY A 183 -7.24 6.27 0.82
C GLY A 183 -8.20 7.45 0.95
N TYR A 184 -8.63 7.76 2.18
CA TYR A 184 -9.44 8.94 2.50
C TYR A 184 -8.72 10.25 2.16
N VAL A 185 -7.45 10.38 2.59
CA VAL A 185 -6.67 11.58 2.27
C VAL A 185 -6.46 11.72 0.77
N LEU A 186 -6.16 10.62 0.06
CA LEU A 186 -6.04 10.65 -1.40
C LEU A 186 -7.34 11.09 -2.07
N PHE A 187 -8.49 10.59 -1.62
CA PHE A 187 -9.79 10.95 -2.18
C PHE A 187 -10.08 12.45 -2.04
N HIS A 188 -9.71 13.06 -0.90
CA HIS A 188 -9.95 14.48 -0.65
C HIS A 188 -8.93 15.42 -1.28
N THR A 189 -7.67 15.00 -1.38
CA THR A 189 -6.58 15.85 -1.87
C THR A 189 -6.23 15.59 -3.32
N GLU A 190 -6.61 14.43 -3.86
CA GLU A 190 -6.14 13.90 -5.13
C GLU A 190 -4.63 14.12 -5.31
N LEU A 191 -3.86 13.86 -4.24
CA LEU A 191 -2.41 14.04 -4.22
C LEU A 191 -1.74 12.84 -3.55
N ILE A 192 -1.04 12.03 -4.34
CA ILE A 192 -0.40 10.79 -3.86
C ILE A 192 0.77 11.02 -2.89
N ILE A 193 1.40 12.19 -2.90
CA ILE A 193 2.54 12.51 -2.02
C ILE A 193 2.20 12.28 -0.55
N PHE A 194 0.96 12.58 -0.16
CA PHE A 194 0.43 12.33 1.17
C PHE A 194 0.52 10.84 1.54
N THR A 195 0.00 9.95 0.70
CA THR A 195 -0.01 8.51 1.02
C THR A 195 1.40 7.89 0.94
N MET A 196 2.24 8.38 0.02
CA MET A 196 3.66 8.01 -0.06
C MET A 196 4.41 8.38 1.21
N ALA A 197 4.25 9.61 1.70
CA ALA A 197 4.84 10.05 2.96
C ALA A 197 4.33 9.22 4.14
N ALA A 198 3.02 8.93 4.18
CA ALA A 198 2.42 8.08 5.21
C ALA A 198 3.05 6.69 5.26
N HIS A 199 3.21 6.03 4.11
CA HIS A 199 3.74 4.67 4.04
C HIS A 199 5.23 4.64 4.35
N PHE A 200 5.99 5.64 3.88
CA PHE A 200 7.38 5.82 4.29
C PHE A 200 7.49 5.92 5.82
N LEU A 201 6.71 6.82 6.43
CA LEU A 201 6.72 7.03 7.87
C LEU A 201 6.29 5.79 8.66
N GLU A 202 5.25 5.08 8.21
CA GLU A 202 4.81 3.81 8.80
C GLU A 202 5.95 2.80 8.85
N ARG A 203 6.69 2.63 7.75
CA ARG A 203 7.81 1.67 7.69
C ARG A 203 8.94 2.04 8.65
N ILE A 204 9.31 3.32 8.69
CA ILE A 204 10.42 3.79 9.53
C ILE A 204 10.02 3.80 11.01
N ALA A 205 8.91 4.46 11.36
CA ALA A 205 8.45 4.59 12.73
C ALA A 205 8.02 3.23 13.31
N GLY A 206 7.27 2.44 12.53
CA GLY A 206 6.83 1.10 12.91
C GLY A 206 8.00 0.15 13.16
N TYR A 207 9.09 0.24 12.39
CA TYR A 207 10.32 -0.50 12.69
C TYR A 207 10.95 -0.04 14.02
N ARG A 208 11.18 1.27 14.18
CA ARG A 208 11.86 1.82 15.36
C ARG A 208 11.12 1.52 16.67
N ILE A 209 9.80 1.65 16.67
CA ILE A 209 8.95 1.37 17.84
C ILE A 209 9.04 -0.12 18.22
N ARG A 210 8.97 -1.02 17.25
CA ARG A 210 9.06 -2.47 17.50
C ARG A 210 10.42 -2.88 18.05
N VAL A 211 11.51 -2.35 17.48
CA VAL A 211 12.87 -2.62 17.99
C VAL A 211 13.01 -2.15 19.42
N PHE A 212 12.64 -0.89 19.70
CA PHE A 212 12.70 -0.34 21.06
C PHE A 212 11.91 -1.17 22.06
N ARG A 213 10.73 -1.67 21.67
CA ARG A 213 9.87 -2.49 22.53
C ARG A 213 10.42 -3.90 22.73
N GLN A 214 11.04 -4.50 21.72
CA GLN A 214 11.75 -5.77 21.86
C GLN A 214 12.97 -5.65 22.78
N GLU A 215 13.74 -4.57 22.65
CA GLU A 215 14.90 -4.30 23.52
C GLU A 215 14.49 -4.17 24.98
N ARG A 216 13.37 -3.48 25.29
CA ARG A 216 12.85 -3.41 26.67
C ARG A 216 12.42 -4.77 27.22
N LYS A 217 11.70 -5.58 26.43
CA LYS A 217 11.25 -6.92 26.87
C LYS A 217 12.37 -7.90 27.15
N ASN A 218 13.57 -7.69 26.58
CA ASN A 218 14.72 -8.55 26.81
C ASN A 218 15.50 -8.17 28.09
N VAL A 219 15.16 -7.05 28.72
CA VAL A 219 15.82 -6.54 29.94
C VAL A 219 14.97 -6.80 31.20
N GLU A 220 13.68 -7.10 31.02
CA GLU A 220 12.72 -7.50 32.07
C GLU A 220 12.69 -9.02 32.25
#